data_AF-A0A2V9HXW8-F1
#
_entry.id   AF-A0A2V9HXW8-F1
#
_cell.length_a   1.000
_cell.length_b   1.000
_cell.length_c   1.000
_cell.angle_alpha   90.00
_cell.angle_beta   90.00
_cell.angle_gamma   90.00
#
_symmetry.space_group_name_H-M   'P 1'
#
loop_
_entity.id
_entity.type
_entity.pdbx_description
1 polymer ?
#
loop_
_entity_poly.entity_id
_entity_poly.type
_entity_poly.pdbx_seq_one_letter_code
_entity_poly.pdbx_strand_id
1 'polypeptide(L)'
;MVNAEPKLRLAVLNCYPQLKPDPLQRLASAGEVYFDFAMVEGVGGVARLMQNVSPERVLFGSNYPLFYFESALLKVQESGLTEAQKKVIFEDNARRLLSSP
;
A
#
# COMPACT_ATOMS: atom_id res chain seq x y z
N MET A 1 0.22 -19.96 2.15
CA MET A 1 1.20 -19.79 1.06
C MET A 1 2.29 -18.80 1.47
N VAL A 2 2.00 -17.55 1.85
CA VAL A 2 3.03 -16.60 2.33
C VAL A 2 3.81 -17.15 3.54
N ASN A 3 3.13 -17.65 4.57
CA ASN A 3 3.78 -18.25 5.74
C ASN A 3 4.67 -19.47 5.43
N ALA A 4 4.50 -20.11 4.26
CA ALA A 4 5.29 -21.27 3.87
C ALA A 4 6.64 -20.87 3.25
N GLU A 5 6.80 -19.61 2.84
CA GLU A 5 8.00 -19.07 2.22
C GLU A 5 8.47 -17.81 2.96
N PRO A 6 9.21 -17.93 4.08
CA PRO A 6 9.54 -16.80 4.95
C PRO A 6 10.39 -15.70 4.28
N LYS A 7 11.06 -16.02 3.17
CA LYS A 7 11.87 -15.09 2.39
C LYS A 7 11.10 -14.41 1.25
N LEU A 8 9.85 -14.82 1.00
CA LEU A 8 9.01 -14.24 -0.02
C LEU A 8 8.63 -12.81 0.36
N ARG A 9 8.84 -11.88 -0.56
CA ARG A 9 8.26 -10.53 -0.51
C ARG A 9 7.14 -10.45 -1.53
N LEU A 10 5.94 -10.09 -1.10
CA LEU A 10 4.74 -10.09 -1.92
C LEU A 10 4.21 -8.66 -2.07
N ALA A 11 3.98 -8.21 -3.31
CA ALA A 11 3.23 -6.99 -3.59
C ALA A 11 1.83 -7.37 -4.09
N VAL A 12 0.80 -6.92 -3.38
CA VAL A 12 -0.61 -7.06 -3.76
C VAL A 12 -0.99 -5.83 -4.58
N LEU A 13 -1.24 -6.06 -5.87
CA LEU A 13 -1.50 -4.97 -6.79
C LEU A 13 -2.95 -4.49 -6.77
N ASN A 14 -3.15 -3.19 -7.01
CA ASN A 14 -4.45 -2.55 -7.19
C ASN A 14 -5.40 -2.80 -6.02
N CYS A 15 -4.95 -2.56 -4.79
CA CYS A 15 -5.68 -2.93 -3.59
C CYS A 15 -7.11 -2.38 -3.64
N TYR A 16 -8.09 -3.29 -3.58
CA TYR A 16 -9.46 -2.99 -3.95
C TYR A 16 -10.28 -2.55 -2.74
N PRO A 17 -11.09 -1.47 -2.81
CA PRO A 17 -11.81 -0.91 -1.65
C PRO A 17 -12.80 -1.88 -0.99
N GLN A 18 -13.24 -2.90 -1.72
CA GLN A 18 -14.23 -3.87 -1.24
C GLN A 18 -13.60 -5.04 -0.49
N LEU A 19 -12.25 -5.09 -0.39
CA LEU A 19 -11.58 -6.05 0.47
C LEU A 19 -11.98 -5.81 1.92
N LYS A 20 -12.48 -6.86 2.59
CA LYS A 20 -12.79 -6.79 4.02
C LYS A 20 -11.50 -6.57 4.82
N PRO A 21 -11.55 -5.84 5.95
CA PRO A 21 -10.38 -5.62 6.79
C PRO A 21 -9.71 -6.91 7.29
N ASP A 22 -10.48 -7.91 7.75
CA ASP A 22 -9.85 -9.09 8.39
C ASP A 22 -8.95 -9.90 7.44
N PRO A 23 -9.34 -10.25 6.20
CA PRO A 23 -8.44 -10.91 5.26
C PRO A 23 -7.20 -10.07 4.93
N LEU A 24 -7.38 -8.75 4.81
CA LEU A 24 -6.30 -7.82 4.49
C LEU A 24 -5.28 -7.75 5.64
N GLN A 25 -5.73 -7.62 6.87
CA GLN A 25 -4.92 -7.63 8.09
C GLN A 25 -4.19 -8.96 8.29
N ARG A 26 -4.88 -10.08 8.05
CA ARG A 26 -4.27 -11.42 8.11
C ARG A 26 -3.14 -11.56 7.09
N LEU A 27 -3.36 -11.08 5.87
CA LEU A 27 -2.34 -11.12 4.83
C LEU A 27 -1.16 -10.19 5.14
N ALA A 28 -1.42 -8.98 5.64
CA ALA A 28 -0.37 -8.05 6.08
C ALA A 28 0.49 -8.62 7.23
N SER A 29 -0.11 -9.46 8.08
CA SER A 29 0.56 -10.11 9.21
C SER A 29 1.28 -11.42 8.83
N ALA A 30 1.15 -11.87 7.57
CA ALA A 30 1.69 -13.16 7.11
C ALA A 30 3.19 -13.11 6.76
N GLY A 31 3.80 -11.92 6.71
CA GLY A 31 5.21 -11.74 6.37
C GLY A 31 5.48 -10.40 5.69
N GLU A 32 6.41 -10.40 4.73
CA GLU A 32 6.76 -9.21 3.94
C GLU A 32 5.74 -8.99 2.80
N VAL A 33 4.52 -8.56 3.17
CA VAL A 33 3.44 -8.25 2.22
C VAL A 33 3.18 -6.75 2.15
N TYR A 34 3.13 -6.24 0.93
CA TYR A 34 2.94 -4.83 0.59
C TYR A 34 1.70 -4.65 -0.29
N PHE A 35 1.07 -3.48 -0.24
CA PHE A 35 -0.20 -3.18 -0.90
C PHE A 35 -0.09 -1.84 -1.62
N ASP A 36 -0.21 -1.80 -2.95
CA ASP A 36 -0.34 -0.52 -3.64
C ASP A 36 -1.79 -0.01 -3.62
N PHE A 37 -1.96 1.31 -3.60
CA PHE A 37 -3.29 1.91 -3.43
C PHE A 37 -3.98 2.31 -4.73
N ALA A 38 -3.51 1.91 -5.92
CA ALA A 38 -3.96 2.54 -7.17
C ALA A 38 -5.48 2.55 -7.37
N MET A 39 -6.17 1.46 -6.99
CA MET A 39 -7.64 1.35 -7.05
C MET A 39 -8.36 1.71 -5.74
N VAL A 40 -7.65 2.20 -4.73
CA VAL A 40 -8.26 2.72 -3.51
C VAL A 40 -8.89 4.07 -3.82
N GLU A 41 -10.21 4.18 -3.68
CA GLU A 41 -10.99 5.38 -4.00
C GLU A 41 -11.73 5.93 -2.78
N GLY A 42 -12.16 7.19 -2.91
CA GLY A 42 -12.93 7.92 -1.91
C GLY A 42 -12.06 8.59 -0.83
N VAL A 43 -12.57 9.70 -0.31
CA VAL A 43 -11.85 10.59 0.63
C VAL A 43 -11.25 9.80 1.79
N GLY A 44 -9.94 9.98 2.00
CA GLY A 44 -9.20 9.32 3.09
C GLY A 44 -9.08 7.80 2.91
N GLY A 45 -9.24 7.29 1.68
CA GLY A 45 -9.09 5.87 1.37
C GLY A 45 -7.71 5.33 1.71
N VAL A 46 -6.64 6.07 1.37
CA VAL A 46 -5.25 5.66 1.66
C VAL A 46 -4.99 5.66 3.18
N ALA A 47 -5.47 6.67 3.91
CA ALA A 47 -5.39 6.68 5.37
C ALA A 47 -6.07 5.44 6.01
N ARG A 48 -7.26 5.07 5.54
CA ARG A 48 -7.97 3.86 6.01
C ARG A 48 -7.23 2.57 5.65
N LEU A 49 -6.63 2.49 4.47
CA LEU A 49 -5.76 1.36 4.10
C LEU A 49 -4.58 1.25 5.09
N MET A 50 -3.89 2.35 5.37
CA MET A 50 -2.76 2.36 6.31
C MET A 50 -3.17 1.95 7.72
N GLN A 51 -4.36 2.33 8.19
CA GLN A 51 -4.89 1.85 9.48
C GLN A 51 -5.09 0.33 9.51
N ASN A 52 -5.41 -0.28 8.36
CA ASN A 52 -5.61 -1.72 8.27
C ASN A 52 -4.32 -2.52 8.10
N VAL A 53 -3.29 -1.99 7.41
CA VAL A 53 -2.08 -2.77 7.08
C VAL A 53 -0.76 -2.21 7.59
N SER A 54 -0.79 -1.08 8.31
CA SER A 54 0.37 -0.26 8.70
C SER A 54 0.92 0.62 7.57
N PRO A 55 1.40 1.84 7.86
CA PRO A 55 2.08 2.71 6.89
C PRO A 55 3.21 2.04 6.12
N GLU A 56 3.98 1.15 6.76
CA GLU A 56 5.17 0.49 6.22
C GLU A 56 4.85 -0.58 5.18
N ARG A 57 3.57 -0.94 5.01
CA ARG A 57 3.08 -1.92 4.05
C ARG A 57 2.35 -1.30 2.86
N VAL A 58 2.19 0.02 2.80
CA VAL A 58 1.50 0.70 1.70
C VAL A 58 2.48 1.23 0.67
N LEU A 59 2.27 0.93 -0.60
CA LEU A 59 3.07 1.41 -1.72
C LEU A 59 2.33 2.48 -2.50
N PHE A 60 3.07 3.45 -3.05
CA PHE A 60 2.54 4.33 -4.08
C PHE A 60 2.15 3.53 -5.33
N GLY A 61 0.90 3.64 -5.75
CA GLY A 61 0.38 3.02 -6.96
C GLY A 61 -0.46 4.01 -7.74
N SER A 62 -0.10 4.26 -9.00
CA SER A 62 -0.87 5.14 -9.89
C SER A 62 -1.69 4.39 -10.93
N ASN A 63 -1.30 3.16 -11.27
CA ASN A 63 -1.86 2.40 -12.39
C ASN A 63 -1.94 3.23 -13.70
N TYR A 64 -1.03 4.18 -13.88
CA TYR A 64 -0.88 4.92 -15.13
C TYR A 64 -0.39 3.95 -16.22
N PRO A 65 -0.91 4.02 -17.46
CA PRO A 65 -1.80 5.04 -18.01
C PRO A 65 -3.30 4.76 -17.87
N LEU A 66 -3.72 3.70 -17.16
CA LEU A 66 -5.14 3.39 -16.99
C LEU A 66 -5.85 4.45 -16.11
N PHE A 67 -5.16 4.99 -15.10
CA PHE A 67 -5.62 6.14 -14.33
C PHE A 67 -4.72 7.37 -14.53
N TYR A 68 -5.30 8.56 -14.32
CA TYR A 68 -4.57 9.82 -14.34
C TYR A 68 -3.55 9.86 -13.20
N PHE A 69 -2.27 10.10 -13.51
CA PHE A 69 -1.19 9.95 -12.55
C PHE A 69 -1.36 10.84 -11.33
N GLU A 70 -1.76 12.09 -11.54
CA GLU A 70 -1.96 13.10 -10.50
C GLU A 70 -3.10 12.72 -9.54
N SER A 71 -4.04 11.87 -9.95
CA SER A 71 -5.07 11.33 -9.05
C SER A 71 -4.42 10.59 -7.88
N ALA A 72 -3.36 9.81 -8.13
CA ALA A 72 -2.66 9.09 -7.08
C ALA A 72 -1.95 10.03 -6.10
N LEU A 73 -1.44 11.17 -6.56
CA LEU A 73 -0.87 12.20 -5.69
C LEU A 73 -1.93 12.85 -4.80
N LEU A 74 -3.10 13.16 -5.38
CA LEU A 74 -4.21 13.77 -4.64
C LEU A 74 -4.74 12.84 -3.54
N LYS A 75 -4.82 11.53 -3.79
CA LYS A 75 -5.20 10.51 -2.78
C LYS A 75 -4.29 10.52 -1.55
N VAL A 76 -2.98 10.75 -1.76
CA VAL A 76 -2.02 10.89 -0.66
C VAL A 76 -2.19 12.23 0.05
N GLN A 77 -2.42 13.31 -0.70
CA GLN A 77 -2.63 14.65 -0.14
C GLN A 77 -3.87 14.74 0.75
N GLU A 78 -5.00 14.18 0.32
CA GLU A 78 -6.25 14.21 1.09
C GLU A 78 -6.24 13.32 2.34
N SER A 79 -5.26 12.42 2.46
CA SER A 79 -5.17 11.45 3.55
C SER A 79 -4.65 12.04 4.87
N GLY A 80 -4.31 13.34 4.90
CA GLY A 80 -3.85 14.02 6.11
C GLY A 80 -2.53 13.49 6.68
N LEU A 81 -1.72 12.83 5.84
CA LEU A 81 -0.48 12.21 6.26
C LEU A 81 0.59 13.25 6.59
N THR A 82 1.39 12.97 7.61
CA THR A 82 2.61 13.73 7.91
C THR A 82 3.63 13.59 6.78
N GLU A 83 4.56 14.54 6.67
CA GLU A 83 5.64 14.45 5.65
C GLU A 83 6.49 13.19 5.79
N ALA A 84 6.71 12.72 7.02
CA ALA A 84 7.38 11.45 7.28
C ALA A 84 6.61 10.26 6.68
N GLN A 85 5.29 10.20 6.88
CA GLN A 85 4.44 9.16 6.29
C GLN A 85 4.36 9.24 4.77
N LYS A 86 4.35 10.46 4.20
CA LYS A 86 4.38 10.65 2.74
C LYS A 86 5.67 10.08 2.15
N LYS A 87 6.83 10.36 2.76
CA LYS A 87 8.11 9.78 2.34
C LYS A 87 8.11 8.26 2.38
N VAL A 88 7.49 7.68 3.42
CA VAL A 88 7.34 6.22 3.55
C VAL A 88 6.59 5.61 2.36
N ILE A 89 5.48 6.22 1.95
CA ILE A 89 4.64 5.73 0.84
C ILE A 89 5.26 6.01 -0.53
N PHE A 90 5.79 7.22 -0.74
CA PHE A 90 6.35 7.61 -2.03
C PHE A 90 7.65 6.89 -2.37
N GLU A 91 8.40 6.42 -1.36
CA GLU A 91 9.76 5.94 -1.60
C GLU A 91 10.18 4.79 -0.67
N ASP A 92 10.16 4.97 0.66
CA ASP A 92 10.91 4.08 1.55
C ASP A 92 10.39 2.64 1.54
N ASN A 93 9.08 2.45 1.43
CA ASN A 93 8.50 1.11 1.33
C ASN A 93 8.89 0.40 0.02
N ALA A 94 8.92 1.13 -1.10
CA ALA A 94 9.37 0.58 -2.37
C ALA A 94 10.86 0.21 -2.32
N ARG A 95 11.70 1.05 -1.70
CA ARG A 95 13.12 0.74 -1.47
C ARG A 95 13.30 -0.49 -0.60
N ARG A 96 12.53 -0.63 0.48
CA ARG A 96 12.58 -1.81 1.35
C ARG A 96 12.14 -3.08 0.63
N LEU A 97 11.09 -2.99 -0.20
CA LEU A 97 10.63 -4.13 -1.01
C LEU A 97 11.72 -4.58 -1.99
N LEU A 98 12.37 -3.65 -2.67
CA LEU A 98 13.33 -3.92 -3.75
C LEU A 98 14.78 -4.16 -3.30
N SER A 99 15.10 -3.94 -2.02
CA SER A 99 16.46 -4.19 -1.52
C SER A 99 16.84 -5.67 -1.65
N SER A 100 18.11 -6.00 -1.92
CA SER A 100 18.54 -7.39 -1.84
C SER A 100 18.33 -7.94 -0.41
N PRO A 101 17.96 -9.22 -0.26
CA PRO A 101 17.89 -9.88 1.04
C PRO A 101 19.25 -10.00 1.72
#